data_AF-A0A7V8GJT1-F1
#
_entry.id   AF-A0A7V8GJT1-F1
#
_cell.length_a   1.000
_cell.length_b   1.000
_cell.length_c   1.000
_cell.angle_alpha   90.00
_cell.angle_beta   90.00
_cell.angle_gamma   90.00
#
_symmetry.space_group_name_H-M   'P 1'
#
loop_
_entity.id
_entity.type
_entity.pdbx_description
1 polymer ?
#
loop_
_entity_poly.entity_id
_entity_poly.type
_entity_poly.pdbx_seq_one_letter_code
_entity_poly.pdbx_strand_id
1 'polypeptide(L)' 'MELTILMPCLNEAETLEICIKKAKAFLASSGVDGEVMIADNGSTDGSQDIARANGAVVVDVPARGYGAALL' A
#
# COMPACT_ATOMS: atom_id res chain seq x y z
N MET A 1 -7.17 16.06 -1.16
CA MET A 1 -6.29 14.99 -0.66
C MET A 1 -5.29 15.59 0.30
N GLU A 2 -5.40 15.26 1.58
CA GLU A 2 -4.65 15.82 2.71
C GLU A 2 -3.59 14.86 3.26
N LEU A 3 -3.79 13.55 3.09
CA LEU A 3 -2.90 12.50 3.60
C LEU A 3 -2.78 11.33 2.62
N THR A 4 -1.55 10.86 2.39
CA THR A 4 -1.28 9.59 1.71
C THR A 4 -0.64 8.63 2.72
N ILE A 5 -1.26 7.46 2.92
CA ILE A 5 -0.67 6.38 3.71
C ILE A 5 0.10 5.48 2.74
N LEU A 6 1.42 5.64 2.70
CA LEU A 6 2.33 4.85 1.87
C LEU A 6 2.77 3.58 2.59
N MET A 7 2.66 2.44 1.92
CA MET A 7 3.12 1.14 2.41
C MET A 7 4.10 0.51 1.40
N PRO A 8 5.39 0.42 1.73
CA PRO A 8 6.34 -0.43 1.00
C PRO A 8 5.90 -1.89 1.04
N CYS A 9 5.97 -2.57 -0.09
CA CYS A 9 5.56 -3.97 -0.21
C CYS A 9 6.56 -4.81 -1.01
N LEU A 10 6.91 -5.98 -0.47
CA LEU A 10 7.65 -7.02 -1.17
C LEU A 10 7.25 -8.39 -0.60
N ASN A 11 6.42 -9.11 -1.34
CA ASN A 11 5.90 -10.43 -0.96
C ASN A 11 5.20 -10.46 0.41
N GLU A 12 4.19 -9.60 0.59
CA GLU A 12 3.44 -9.45 1.85
C GLU A 12 1.99 -9.93 1.72
N ALA A 13 1.69 -10.90 0.83
CA ALA A 13 0.31 -11.31 0.52
C ALA A 13 -0.51 -11.73 1.75
N GLU A 14 0.12 -12.29 2.79
CA GLU A 14 -0.56 -12.73 4.01
C GLU A 14 -1.02 -11.57 4.92
N THR A 15 -0.35 -10.41 4.85
CA THR A 15 -0.54 -9.30 5.81
C THR A 15 -1.05 -8.02 5.14
N LEU A 16 -0.85 -7.87 3.84
CA LEU A 16 -1.12 -6.63 3.12
C LEU A 16 -2.59 -6.21 3.19
N GLU A 17 -3.52 -7.16 3.04
CA GLU A 17 -4.96 -6.88 3.08
C GLU A 17 -5.38 -6.23 4.41
N ILE A 18 -4.93 -6.79 5.54
CA ILE A 18 -5.32 -6.27 6.85
C ILE A 18 -4.71 -4.88 7.10
N CYS A 19 -3.50 -4.62 6.60
CA CYS A 19 -2.88 -3.30 6.66
C CYS A 19 -3.68 -2.25 5.88
N ILE A 20 -4.07 -2.55 4.63
CA ILE A 20 -4.88 -1.65 3.81
C ILE A 20 -6.24 -1.37 4.47
N LYS A 21 -6.92 -2.41 4.97
CA LYS A 21 -8.21 -2.26 5.64
C LYS A 21 -8.11 -1.36 6.87
N LYS A 22 -7.06 -1.51 7.68
CA LYS A 22 -6.82 -0.65 8.86
C LYS A 22 -6.55 0.80 8.48
N ALA A 23 -5.74 1.05 7.45
CA ALA A 23 -5.47 2.40 6.96
C ALA A 23 -6.73 3.08 6.43
N LYS A 24 -7.55 2.39 5.64
CA LYS A 24 -8.83 2.92 5.15
C LYS A 24 -9.83 3.17 6.29
N ALA A 25 -9.88 2.27 7.28
CA ALA A 25 -10.73 2.45 8.45
C ALA A 25 -10.32 3.69 9.27
N PHE A 26 -9.01 3.96 9.39
CA PHE A 26 -8.52 5.18 10.02
C PHE A 26 -8.90 6.44 9.25
N LEU A 27 -8.71 6.48 7.92
CA LEU A 27 -9.12 7.62 7.10
C LEU A 27 -10.63 7.90 7.24
N ALA A 28 -11.45 6.86 7.18
CA ALA A 28 -12.89 6.97 7.34
C ALA A 28 -13.31 7.45 8.73
N SER A 29 -12.69 6.95 9.80
CA SER A 29 -13.05 7.32 11.18
C SER A 29 -12.51 8.68 11.61
N SER A 30 -11.39 9.13 11.02
CA SER A 30 -10.79 10.45 11.28
C SER A 30 -11.43 11.58 10.45
N GLY A 31 -12.18 11.25 9.39
CA GLY A 31 -12.74 12.23 8.47
C GLY A 31 -11.68 12.91 7.59
N VAL A 32 -10.48 12.34 7.52
CA VAL A 32 -9.37 12.84 6.69
C VAL A 32 -9.58 12.39 5.24
N ASP A 33 -9.56 13.33 4.31
CA ASP A 33 -9.53 13.03 2.88
C ASP A 33 -8.14 12.51 2.49
N GLY A 34 -8.03 11.20 2.26
CA GLY A 34 -6.74 10.57 1.98
C GLY A 34 -6.84 9.26 1.20
N GLU A 35 -5.67 8.73 0.85
CA GLU A 35 -5.52 7.51 0.07
C GLU A 35 -4.56 6.52 0.71
N VAL A 36 -4.61 5.27 0.25
CA VAL A 36 -3.63 4.22 0.57
C VAL A 36 -2.85 3.89 -0.69
N MET A 37 -1.54 4.08 -0.64
CA MET A 37 -0.62 3.82 -1.75
C MET A 37 0.34 2.69 -1.37
N ILE A 38 0.51 1.73 -2.26
CA ILE A 38 1.43 0.61 -2.14
C ILE A 38 2.60 0.84 -3.09
N ALA A 39 3.80 0.97 -2.54
CA ALA A 39 5.05 0.98 -3.30
C ALA A 39 5.57 -0.45 -3.39
N ASP A 40 5.25 -1.15 -4.49
CA ASP A 40 5.62 -2.55 -4.68
C ASP A 40 6.99 -2.68 -5.33
N ASN A 41 7.88 -3.43 -4.70
CA ASN A 41 9.26 -3.59 -5.13
C ASN A 41 9.51 -4.96 -5.80
N GLY A 42 8.56 -5.39 -6.64
CA GLY A 42 8.65 -6.62 -7.42
C GLY A 42 8.14 -7.85 -6.69
N SER A 43 6.98 -7.75 -6.04
CA SER A 43 6.31 -8.90 -5.45
C SER A 43 5.90 -9.91 -6.52
N THR A 44 6.00 -11.20 -6.17
CA THR A 44 5.66 -12.34 -7.04
C THR A 44 4.62 -13.27 -6.41
N ASP A 45 4.14 -12.93 -5.22
CA ASP A 45 3.22 -13.75 -4.41
C ASP A 45 1.74 -13.33 -4.54
N GLY A 46 1.43 -12.38 -5.42
CA GLY A 46 0.08 -11.84 -5.59
C GLY A 46 -0.22 -10.60 -4.75
N SER A 47 0.75 -10.04 -4.02
CA SER A 47 0.58 -8.81 -3.22
C SER A 47 -0.05 -7.66 -3.99
N GLN A 48 0.36 -7.42 -5.25
CA GLN A 48 -0.20 -6.33 -6.05
C GLN A 48 -1.70 -6.50 -6.34
N ASP A 49 -2.14 -7.73 -6.61
CA ASP A 49 -3.54 -8.02 -6.91
C ASP A 49 -4.40 -7.83 -5.66
N ILE A 50 -3.89 -8.25 -4.49
CA ILE A 50 -4.52 -8.00 -3.19
C ILE A 50 -4.67 -6.50 -2.94
N ALA A 51 -3.62 -5.71 -3.22
CA ALA A 51 -3.66 -4.26 -3.05
C ALA A 51 -4.71 -3.59 -3.94
N ARG A 52 -4.73 -3.92 -5.23
CA ARG A 52 -5.71 -3.39 -6.20
C ARG A 52 -7.13 -3.80 -5.81
N ALA A 53 -7.34 -5.05 -5.41
CA ALA A 53 -8.65 -5.56 -4.98
C ALA A 53 -9.18 -4.83 -3.73
N ASN A 54 -8.30 -4.34 -2.86
CA ASN A 54 -8.68 -3.53 -1.69
C ASN A 54 -8.79 -2.03 -1.99
N GLY A 55 -8.64 -1.62 -3.25
CA GLY A 55 -8.75 -0.23 -3.70
C GLY A 55 -7.62 0.65 -3.22
N ALA A 56 -6.42 0.08 -3.03
CA ALA A 56 -5.19 0.86 -2.89
C ALA A 56 -4.62 1.20 -4.26
N VAL A 57 -3.91 2.33 -4.34
CA VAL A 57 -3.12 2.70 -5.52
C VAL A 57 -1.82 1.91 -5.46
N VAL A 58 -1.43 1.23 -6.54
CA VAL A 58 -0.18 0.45 -6.60
C VAL A 58 0.80 1.13 -7.54
N VAL A 59 2.00 1.40 -7.06
CA VAL A 59 3.12 1.96 -7.82
C VAL A 59 4.23 0.91 -7.85
N ASP A 60 4.66 0.54 -9.06
CA ASP A 60 5.82 -0.33 -9.24
C ASP A 60 7.11 0.46 -8.99
N VAL A 61 7.92 -0.03 -8.06
CA VAL A 61 9.23 0.53 -7.71
C VAL A 61 10.32 -0.36 -8.32
N PRO A 62 11.02 0.10 -9.37
CA PRO A 62 12.00 -0.73 -10.08
C PRO A 62 13.32 -0.96 -9.32
N ALA A 63 13.57 -0.21 -8.24
CA ALA A 63 14.80 -0.30 -7.46
C ALA A 63 14.58 -1.05 -6.13
N ARG A 64 15.38 -2.09 -5.89
CA ARG A 64 15.28 -2.92 -4.68
C ARG A 64 15.81 -2.22 -3.44
N GLY A 65 14.96 -2.06 -2.42
CA GLY A 65 15.33 -1.66 -1.07
C GLY A 65 14.28 -0.76 -0.40
N TYR A 66 14.13 -0.84 0.93
CA TYR A 66 13.14 -0.05 1.69
C TYR A 66 13.30 1.47 1.48
N GLY A 67 14.53 1.96 1.30
CA GLY A 67 14.80 3.35 0.96
C GLY A 67 14.31 3.75 -0.43
N ALA A 68 14.32 2.84 -1.40
CA ALA A 68 13.82 3.12 -2.76
C ALA A 68 12.28 3.12 -2.83
N ALA A 69 11.60 2.52 -1.85
CA ALA A 69 10.15 2.59 -1.74
C ALA A 69 9.65 3.88 -1.03
N LEU A 70 10.56 4.69 -0.47
CA LEU A 70 10.27 5.88 0.32
C LEU A 70 10.98 7.16 -0.17
N LEU A 71 11.81 7.07 -1.23
CA LEU A 71 12.55 8.16 -1.87
C LEU A 71 12.19 8.23 -3.35
#